data_AF-A0A059CQN0-F1
#
_entry.id   AF-A0A059CQN0-F1
#
_cell.length_a   1.000
_cell.length_b   1.000
_cell.length_c   1.000
_cell.angle_alpha   90.00
_cell.angle_beta   90.00
_cell.angle_gamma   90.00
#
_symmetry.space_group_name_H-M   'P 1'
#
loop_
_entity.id
_entity.type
_entity.pdbx_description
1 polymer ?
#
loop_
_entity_poly.entity_id
_entity_poly.type
_entity_poly.pdbx_seq_one_letter_code
_entity_poly.pdbx_strand_id
1 'polypeptide(L)'
;VAERALFLWNNEQIVGLIVQNRRLIMPIVFQALEKNTRGHWNPAVLNLTISVKRMFSEMDEELFLSCLAQSQEEEERLRQAVEKRNEAWKRLETAASHQPVGRNIAILVSPLATSIAC
;
A
#
# COMPACT_ATOMS: atom_id res chain seq x y z
N VAL A 1 8.51 1.30 16.97
CA VAL A 1 7.34 0.44 16.68
C VAL A 1 7.71 -0.76 15.82
N ALA A 2 8.20 -0.59 14.59
CA ALA A 2 8.54 -1.69 13.67
C ALA A 2 9.46 -2.75 14.29
N GLU A 3 10.55 -2.33 14.95
CA GLU A 3 11.47 -3.23 15.65
C GLU A 3 10.76 -4.11 16.68
N ARG A 4 9.93 -3.51 17.56
CA ARG A 4 9.19 -4.24 18.60
C ARG A 4 8.16 -5.21 18.00
N ALA A 5 7.51 -4.83 16.90
CA ALA A 5 6.62 -5.73 16.18
C ALA A 5 7.38 -6.92 15.54
N LEU A 6 8.55 -6.65 14.95
CA LEU A 6 9.42 -7.70 14.38
C LEU A 6 10.05 -8.60 15.45
N PHE A 7 10.16 -8.15 16.70
CA PHE A 7 10.60 -9.01 17.80
C PHE A 7 9.58 -10.09 18.19
N LEU A 8 8.30 -9.98 17.81
CA LEU A 8 7.30 -11.02 18.06
C LEU A 8 7.66 -12.35 17.38
N TRP A 9 8.42 -12.29 16.29
CA TRP A 9 8.89 -13.47 15.54
C TRP A 9 9.99 -14.25 16.27
N ASN A 10 10.54 -13.72 17.36
CA ASN A 10 11.50 -14.45 18.21
C ASN A 10 10.80 -15.23 19.34
N ASN A 11 9.49 -15.07 19.50
CA ASN A 11 8.74 -15.79 20.52
C ASN A 11 8.28 -17.15 19.96
N GLU A 12 8.81 -18.24 20.51
CA GLU A 12 8.52 -19.60 20.05
C GLU A 12 7.03 -19.96 20.10
N GLN A 13 6.28 -19.46 21.07
CA GLN A 13 4.83 -19.73 21.16
C GLN A 13 4.07 -19.04 20.03
N ILE A 14 4.42 -17.78 19.74
CA ILE A 14 3.85 -17.03 18.61
C ILE A 14 4.22 -17.70 17.29
N VAL A 15 5.49 -18.07 17.11
CA VAL A 15 5.96 -18.78 15.90
C VAL A 15 5.26 -20.12 15.75
N GLY A 16 5.05 -20.88 16.83
CA GLY A 16 4.31 -22.14 16.80
C GLY A 16 2.88 -21.97 16.26
N LEU A 17 2.16 -20.94 16.69
CA LEU A 17 0.83 -20.61 16.16
C LEU A 17 0.89 -20.20 14.69
N ILE A 18 1.94 -19.46 14.29
CA ILE A 18 2.13 -19.05 12.90
C ILE A 18 2.37 -20.26 12.00
N VAL A 19 3.20 -21.22 12.41
CA VAL A 19 3.49 -22.44 11.64
C VAL A 19 2.22 -23.23 11.34
N GLN A 20 1.32 -23.35 12.33
CA GLN A 20 0.03 -24.04 12.18
C GLN A 20 -0.91 -23.31 11.20
N ASN A 21 -0.81 -21.98 11.11
CA ASN A 21 -1.69 -21.13 10.33
C ASN A 21 -0.99 -20.44 9.14
N ARG A 22 0.18 -20.95 8.73
CA ARG A 22 1.10 -20.27 7.81
C ARG A 22 0.47 -19.93 6.46
N ARG A 23 -0.42 -20.78 5.95
CA ARG A 23 -1.15 -20.58 4.69
C ARG A 23 -2.03 -19.32 4.69
N LEU A 24 -2.46 -18.86 5.86
CA LEU A 24 -3.22 -17.62 6.02
C LEU A 24 -2.34 -16.45 6.42
N ILE A 25 -1.42 -16.66 7.38
CA ILE A 25 -0.63 -15.57 7.95
C ILE A 25 0.45 -15.09 6.99
N MET A 26 1.20 -16.01 6.37
CA MET A 26 2.34 -15.66 5.52
C MET A 26 1.93 -14.71 4.38
N PRO A 27 0.88 -14.99 3.57
CA PRO A 27 0.45 -14.07 2.51
C PRO A 27 0.07 -12.66 2.99
N ILE A 28 -0.55 -12.56 4.18
CA ILE A 28 -1.00 -11.27 4.74
C ILE A 28 0.20 -10.37 5.08
N VAL A 29 1.24 -10.94 5.70
CA VAL A 29 2.40 -10.15 6.15
C VAL A 29 3.45 -9.99 5.06
N PHE A 30 3.46 -10.87 4.04
CA PHE A 30 4.53 -10.95 3.05
C PHE A 30 4.79 -9.61 2.35
N GLN A 31 3.72 -8.96 1.86
CA GLN A 31 3.86 -7.71 1.12
C GLN A 31 4.49 -6.59 1.97
N ALA A 32 4.21 -6.56 3.27
CA ALA A 32 4.81 -5.58 4.18
C ALA A 32 6.31 -5.86 4.37
N LEU A 33 6.70 -7.13 4.48
CA LEU A 33 8.11 -7.53 4.55
C LEU A 33 8.86 -7.21 3.25
N GLU A 34 8.27 -7.50 2.08
CA GLU A 34 8.84 -7.15 0.77
C GLU A 34 9.12 -5.65 0.65
N LYS A 35 8.13 -4.81 0.98
CA LYS A 35 8.29 -3.35 0.95
C LYS A 35 9.42 -2.89 1.88
N ASN A 36 9.51 -3.45 3.08
CA ASN A 36 10.57 -3.10 4.03
C ASN A 36 11.97 -3.46 3.50
N THR A 37 12.11 -4.54 2.73
CA THR A 37 13.43 -4.92 2.17
C THR A 37 13.98 -3.97 1.11
N ARG A 38 13.15 -3.07 0.56
CA ARG A 38 13.54 -2.15 -0.53
C ARG A 38 14.20 -0.85 -0.08
N GLY A 39 14.74 -0.83 1.13
CA GLY A 39 15.44 0.33 1.68
C GLY A 39 14.72 0.99 2.85
N HIS A 40 14.27 0.19 3.82
CA HIS A 40 13.90 0.76 5.12
C HIS A 40 15.10 1.53 5.71
N TRP A 41 14.87 2.78 6.14
CA TRP A 41 15.92 3.71 6.57
C TRP A 41 16.75 3.24 7.77
N ASN A 42 16.15 2.40 8.63
CA ASN A 42 16.83 1.82 9.79
C ASN A 42 17.40 0.43 9.46
N PRO A 43 18.73 0.23 9.53
CA PRO A 43 19.38 -1.06 9.23
C PRO A 43 18.98 -2.20 10.17
N ALA A 44 18.71 -1.93 11.45
CA ALA A 44 18.31 -2.97 12.40
C ALA A 44 16.93 -3.55 12.05
N VAL A 45 15.99 -2.69 11.66
CA VAL A 45 14.66 -3.11 11.18
C VAL A 45 14.78 -3.89 9.86
N LEU A 46 15.67 -3.47 8.97
CA LEU A 46 15.96 -4.21 7.73
C LEU A 46 16.48 -5.63 8.02
N ASN A 47 17.47 -5.75 8.91
CA ASN A 47 18.05 -7.04 9.30
C ASN A 47 17.00 -7.96 9.97
N LEU A 48 16.17 -7.42 10.86
CA LEU A 48 15.05 -8.16 11.46
C LEU A 48 14.06 -8.64 10.40
N THR A 49 13.72 -7.77 9.44
CA THR A 49 12.83 -8.13 8.32
C THR A 49 13.41 -9.28 7.49
N ILE A 50 14.71 -9.24 7.16
CA ILE A 50 15.40 -10.30 6.43
C ILE A 50 15.38 -11.61 7.23
N SER A 51 15.61 -11.55 8.54
CA SER A 51 15.54 -12.73 9.41
C SER A 51 14.14 -13.37 9.40
N VAL A 52 13.08 -12.58 9.47
CA VAL A 52 11.69 -13.08 9.38
C VAL A 52 11.40 -13.69 8.01
N LYS A 53 11.84 -13.06 6.92
CA LYS A 53 11.69 -13.64 5.57
C LYS A 53 12.41 -14.99 5.44
N ARG A 54 13.63 -15.10 5.97
CA ARG A 54 14.37 -16.36 5.98
C ARG A 54 13.61 -17.44 6.76
N MET A 55 13.09 -17.11 7.94
CA MET A 55 12.25 -18.02 8.73
C MET A 55 11.05 -18.53 7.93
N PHE A 56 10.38 -17.67 7.15
CA PHE A 56 9.27 -18.10 6.30
C PHE A 56 9.69 -19.03 5.17
N SER A 57 10.82 -18.75 4.51
CA SER A 57 11.36 -19.61 3.48
C SER A 57 11.75 -20.99 4.03
N GLU A 58 12.34 -21.04 5.21
CA GLU A 58 12.70 -22.30 5.90
C GLU A 58 11.47 -23.07 6.38
N MET A 59 10.37 -22.36 6.70
CA MET A 59 9.13 -22.94 7.19
C MET A 59 8.32 -23.63 6.10
N ASP A 60 8.19 -23.00 4.93
CA ASP A 60 7.42 -23.52 3.80
C ASP A 60 7.86 -22.82 2.50
N GLU A 61 8.83 -23.40 1.80
CA GLU A 61 9.44 -22.82 0.61
C GLU A 61 8.43 -22.64 -0.54
N GLU A 62 7.55 -23.60 -0.75
CA GLU A 62 6.54 -23.54 -1.81
C GLU A 62 5.56 -22.37 -1.58
N LEU A 63 5.05 -22.24 -0.35
CA LEU A 63 4.18 -21.13 0.02
C LEU A 63 4.92 -19.78 -0.06
N PHE A 64 6.19 -19.74 0.36
CA PHE A 64 7.02 -18.53 0.28
C PHE A 64 7.17 -18.06 -1.18
N LEU A 65 7.50 -18.98 -2.10
CA LEU A 65 7.65 -18.66 -3.52
C LEU A 65 6.32 -18.23 -4.14
N SER A 66 5.20 -18.87 -3.76
CA SER A 66 3.87 -18.45 -4.19
C SER A 66 3.54 -17.03 -3.73
N CYS A 67 3.86 -16.68 -2.49
CA CYS A 67 3.65 -15.32 -1.96
C CYS A 67 4.53 -14.29 -2.68
N LEU A 68 5.77 -14.66 -3.00
CA LEU A 68 6.69 -13.79 -3.75
C LEU A 68 6.15 -13.47 -5.14
N ALA A 69 5.69 -14.48 -5.89
CA ALA A 69 5.08 -14.30 -7.19
C ALA A 69 3.83 -13.40 -7.12
N GLN A 70 2.93 -13.67 -6.16
CA GLN A 70 1.73 -12.85 -5.96
C GLN A 70 2.07 -11.39 -5.60
N SER A 71 3.11 -11.16 -4.78
CA SER A 71 3.54 -9.81 -4.43
C SER A 71 4.09 -9.03 -5.63
N GLN A 72 4.76 -9.70 -6.56
CA GLN A 72 5.28 -9.08 -7.78
C GLN A 72 4.14 -8.72 -8.75
N GLU A 73 3.17 -9.62 -8.92
CA GLU A 73 1.98 -9.35 -9.73
C GLU A 73 1.17 -8.17 -9.17
N GLU A 74 0.94 -8.16 -7.86
CA GLU A 74 0.22 -7.07 -7.19
C GLU A 74 0.94 -5.73 -7.36
N GLU A 75 2.28 -5.72 -7.26
CA GLU A 75 3.04 -4.50 -7.49
C GLU A 75 2.89 -3.98 -8.92
N GLU A 76 2.99 -4.85 -9.92
CA GLU A 76 2.82 -4.46 -11.31
C GLU A 76 1.42 -3.89 -11.55
N ARG A 77 0.39 -4.52 -10.98
CA ARG A 77 -0.99 -4.04 -11.03
C ARG A 77 -1.13 -2.64 -10.43
N LEU A 78 -0.52 -2.40 -9.26
CA LEU A 78 -0.54 -1.10 -8.60
C LEU A 78 0.22 -0.04 -9.41
N ARG A 79 1.36 -0.41 -10.00
CA ARG A 79 2.14 0.47 -10.88
C ARG A 79 1.31 0.91 -12.09
N GLN A 80 0.63 -0.02 -12.75
CA GLN A 80 -0.24 0.28 -13.88
C GLN A 80 -1.43 1.15 -13.48
N ALA A 81 -2.01 0.94 -12.30
CA ALA A 81 -3.10 1.78 -11.78
C ALA A 81 -2.61 3.23 -11.53
N VAL A 82 -1.41 3.39 -11.00
CA VAL A 82 -0.79 4.71 -10.80
C VAL A 82 -0.52 5.40 -12.14
N GLU A 83 -0.01 4.67 -13.14
CA GLU A 83 0.25 5.27 -14.46
C GLU A 83 -1.05 5.74 -15.13
N LYS A 84 -2.09 4.90 -15.15
CA LYS A 84 -3.42 5.27 -15.67
C LYS A 84 -3.98 6.50 -14.96
N ARG A 85 -3.81 6.59 -13.65
CA ARG A 85 -4.22 7.76 -12.86
C ARG A 85 -3.43 9.01 -13.27
N ASN A 86 -2.12 8.90 -13.45
CA ASN A 86 -1.27 10.02 -13.87
C ASN A 86 -1.63 10.52 -15.27
N GLU A 87 -1.91 9.62 -16.22
CA GLU A 87 -2.38 9.99 -17.55
C GLU A 87 -3.72 10.73 -17.51
N ALA A 88 -4.67 10.27 -16.68
CA ALA A 88 -5.95 10.94 -16.49
C ALA A 88 -5.76 12.37 -15.95
N TRP A 89 -4.88 12.56 -14.95
CA TRP A 89 -4.53 13.88 -14.43
C TRP A 89 -3.89 14.79 -15.47
N LYS A 90 -2.93 14.29 -16.26
CA LYS A 90 -2.32 15.07 -17.36
C LYS A 90 -3.34 15.56 -18.39
N ARG A 91 -4.33 14.72 -18.73
CA ARG A 91 -5.41 15.10 -19.66
C ARG A 91 -6.29 16.20 -19.07
N LEU A 92 -6.63 16.10 -17.79
CA LEU A 92 -7.40 17.13 -17.08
C LEU A 92 -6.66 18.47 -17.01
N GLU A 93 -5.38 18.44 -16.65
CA GLU A 93 -4.53 19.65 -16.62
C GLU A 93 -4.45 20.30 -18.01
N THR A 94 -4.22 19.50 -19.06
CA THR A 94 -4.19 19.99 -20.44
C THR A 94 -5.53 20.62 -20.82
N ALA A 95 -6.66 19.96 -20.56
CA ALA A 95 -7.98 20.51 -20.86
C ALA A 95 -8.27 21.83 -20.11
N ALA A 96 -7.83 21.94 -18.85
CA ALA A 96 -7.97 23.15 -18.06
C ALA A 96 -7.07 24.30 -18.58
N SER A 97 -5.83 24.01 -19.00
CA SER A 97 -4.92 25.04 -19.54
C SER A 97 -5.41 25.69 -20.85
N HIS A 98 -6.26 24.99 -21.62
CA HIS A 98 -6.82 25.50 -22.87
C HIS A 98 -8.19 26.19 -22.69
N GLN A 99 -8.76 26.21 -21.48
CA GLN A 99 -9.94 27.00 -21.19
C GLN A 99 -9.55 28.46 -20.87
N PRO A 100 -10.11 29.47 -21.56
CA PRO A 100 -9.95 30.84 -21.11
C PRO A 100 -10.61 30.97 -19.74
N VAL A 101 -9.86 31.49 -18.76
CA VAL A 101 -10.21 31.69 -17.34
C VAL A 101 -11.51 32.49 -17.12
N GLY A 102 -12.18 32.98 -18.17
CA GLY A 102 -13.26 33.95 -18.10
C GLY A 102 -14.69 33.48 -18.39
N ARG A 103 -15.01 32.19 -18.65
CA ARG A 103 -16.39 31.85 -19.09
C ARG A 103 -17.33 31.18 -18.09
N ASN A 104 -16.85 30.53 -17.03
CA ASN A 104 -17.74 29.77 -16.12
C ASN A 104 -17.34 29.84 -14.64
N ILE A 105 -16.97 31.03 -14.15
CA ILE A 105 -17.14 31.35 -12.71
C ILE A 105 -18.44 32.16 -12.55
N ALA A 106 -19.50 31.74 -13.23
CA ALA A 106 -20.85 31.98 -12.73
C ALA A 106 -21.10 30.87 -11.70
N ILE A 107 -20.46 31.01 -10.53
CA ILE A 107 -20.83 30.27 -9.34
C ILE A 107 -22.32 30.54 -9.14
N LEU A 108 -23.14 29.52 -9.33
CA LEU A 108 -24.52 29.45 -8.89
C LEU A 108 -24.56 29.52 -7.36
N VAL A 109 -24.25 30.69 -6.81
CA VAL A 109 -24.79 31.11 -5.52
C VAL A 109 -25.94 32.04 -5.89
N SER A 110 -27.10 31.44 -6.15
CA SER A 110 -28.35 32.17 -6.02
C SER A 110 -28.43 32.60 -4.55
N PRO A 111 -28.50 33.89 -4.21
CA PRO A 111 -28.90 34.28 -2.89
C PRO A 111 -30.34 33.79 -2.73
N LEU A 112 -30.58 32.92 -1.75
CA LEU A 112 -31.94 32.58 -1.33
C LEU A 112 -32.57 33.91 -0.87
N ALA A 113 -33.47 34.45 -1.69
CA ALA A 113 -34.23 35.62 -1.31
C ALA A 113 -35.15 35.23 -0.16
N THR A 114 -34.72 35.48 1.07
CA THR A 114 -35.57 35.40 2.25
C THR A 114 -36.54 36.58 2.20
N SER A 115 -37.69 36.39 1.56
CA SER A 115 -38.83 37.28 1.76
C SER A 115 -39.48 36.91 3.09
N ILE A 116 -39.08 37.61 4.14
CA ILE A 116 -39.86 37.67 5.38
C ILE A 116 -41.01 38.62 5.08
N ALA A 117 -42.22 38.06 4.95
CA ALA A 117 -43.45 38.84 4.96
C ALA A 117 -43.79 39.16 6.42
N CYS A 118 -43.93 40.46 6.73
CA CYS A 118 -44.65 40.96 7.89
C CYS A 118 -46.13 41.13 7.54
#